data_AF-A0A165ZWM8-F1
#
_entry.id   AF-A0A165ZWM8-F1
#
_cell.length_a   1.000
_cell.length_b   1.000
_cell.length_c   1.000
_cell.angle_alpha   90.00
_cell.angle_beta   90.00
_cell.angle_gamma   90.00
#
_symmetry.space_group_name_H-M   'P 1'
#
loop_
_entity.id
_entity.type
_entity.pdbx_description
1 polymer ?
#
loop_
_entity_poly.entity_id
_entity_poly.type
_entity_poly.pdbx_seq_one_letter_code
_entity_poly.pdbx_strand_id
1 'polypeptide(L)' 'LAALSAASREMATVRRGFIPTLPDELPIANGEIVELLSSYDDGWCLCVNGRGEQGVVPRECLQVDTDNNGG' A
#
# COMPACT_ATOMS: atom_id res chain seq x y z
N LEU A 1 30.46 7.81 -8.11
CA LEU A 1 29.51 6.74 -7.72
C LEU A 1 28.91 7.16 -6.38
N ALA A 2 27.78 7.86 -6.37
CA ALA A 2 27.21 8.39 -5.13
C ALA A 2 25.69 8.28 -5.13
N ALA A 3 25.20 7.75 -4.01
CA ALA A 3 23.84 7.68 -3.50
C ALA A 3 22.80 7.01 -4.40
N LEU A 4 22.63 5.69 -4.19
CA LEU A 4 21.32 5.08 -4.31
C LEU A 4 20.37 5.89 -3.43
N SER A 5 19.56 6.76 -4.04
CA SER A 5 18.41 7.33 -3.36
C SER A 5 17.62 6.15 -2.83
N ALA A 6 17.58 5.97 -1.50
CA ALA A 6 16.64 5.05 -0.90
C ALA A 6 15.27 5.53 -1.36
N ALA A 7 14.67 4.81 -2.31
CA ALA A 7 13.35 5.13 -2.80
C ALA A 7 12.46 5.30 -1.57
N SER A 8 11.85 6.48 -1.44
CA SER A 8 10.89 6.74 -0.37
C SER A 8 9.77 5.73 -0.52
N ARG A 9 9.78 4.70 0.32
CA ARG A 9 8.75 3.66 0.35
C ARG A 9 7.50 4.28 0.93
N GLU A 10 6.50 4.49 0.09
CA GLU A 10 5.20 4.95 0.56
C GLU A 10 4.55 3.81 1.34
N MET A 11 4.32 4.04 2.63
CA MET A 11 3.69 3.08 3.52
C MET A 11 2.23 3.50 3.74
N ALA A 12 1.35 2.51 3.85
CA ALA A 12 -0.04 2.76 4.18
C ALA A 12 -0.53 1.81 5.26
N THR A 13 -1.32 2.36 6.18
CA THR A 13 -2.06 1.61 7.20
C THR A 13 -3.43 1.23 6.66
N VAL A 14 -3.80 -0.05 6.79
CA VAL A 14 -5.10 -0.56 6.35
C VAL A 14 -6.18 -0.19 7.37
N ARG A 15 -7.12 0.67 6.98
CA ARG A 15 -8.27 1.07 7.81
C ARG A 15 -9.48 0.15 7.66
N ARG A 16 -9.58 -0.58 6.55
CA ARG A 16 -10.66 -1.54 6.30
C ARG A 16 -10.09 -2.78 5.64
N GLY A 17 -10.39 -3.95 6.20
CA GLY A 17 -10.00 -5.21 5.57
C GLY A 17 -10.70 -5.41 4.23
N PHE A 18 -10.06 -6.17 3.36
CA PHE A 18 -10.55 -6.47 2.02
C PHE A 18 -10.42 -7.97 1.75
N ILE A 19 -11.53 -8.58 1.31
CA ILE A 19 -11.59 -10.00 0.95
C ILE A 19 -11.61 -10.07 -0.59
N PRO A 20 -10.55 -10.61 -1.21
CA PRO A 20 -10.45 -10.72 -2.65
C PRO A 20 -11.57 -11.55 -3.28
N THR A 21 -11.98 -11.14 -4.47
CA THR A 21 -12.86 -11.84 -5.41
C THR A 21 -12.17 -12.15 -6.73
N LEU A 22 -11.04 -11.51 -7.02
CA LEU A 22 -10.22 -11.72 -8.22
C LEU A 22 -8.80 -12.22 -7.86
N PRO A 23 -8.09 -12.89 -8.79
CA PRO A 23 -6.76 -13.44 -8.52
C PRO A 23 -5.64 -12.42 -8.33
N ASP A 24 -5.80 -11.20 -8.88
CA ASP A 24 -4.82 -10.12 -8.78
C ASP A 24 -4.99 -9.25 -7.54
N GLU A 25 -6.06 -9.47 -6.78
CA GLU A 25 -6.40 -8.74 -5.56
C GLU A 25 -5.65 -9.28 -4.34
N LEU A 26 -5.19 -8.37 -3.48
CA LEU A 26 -4.42 -8.71 -2.27
C LEU A 26 -5.33 -8.73 -1.03
N PRO A 27 -5.39 -9.84 -0.26
CA PRO A 27 -6.11 -9.86 1.01
C PRO A 27 -5.36 -9.03 2.06
N ILE A 28 -6.09 -8.12 2.70
CA ILE A 28 -5.57 -7.22 3.74
C ILE A 28 -6.50 -7.17 4.96
N ALA A 29 -5.92 -7.02 6.15
CA ALA A 29 -6.65 -6.90 7.41
C ALA A 29 -6.56 -5.47 7.99
N ASN A 30 -7.58 -5.05 8.73
CA ASN A 30 -7.54 -3.78 9.48
C ASN A 30 -6.32 -3.74 10.42
N GLY A 31 -5.58 -2.63 10.40
CA GLY A 31 -4.35 -2.42 11.17
C GLY A 31 -3.07 -2.97 10.53
N GLU A 32 -3.16 -3.66 9.38
CA GLU A 32 -1.99 -4.12 8.63
C GLU A 32 -1.26 -2.93 7.97
N ILE A 33 0.06 -3.05 7.83
CA ILE A 33 0.88 -2.08 7.10
C ILE A 33 1.28 -2.70 5.76
N VAL A 34 1.07 -1.96 4.68
CA VAL A 34 1.40 -2.36 3.31
C VAL A 34 2.25 -1.30 2.62
N GLU A 35 3.19 -1.73 1.78
CA GLU A 35 3.96 -0.83 0.92
C GLU A 35 3.18 -0.55 -0.35
N LEU A 36 2.96 0.72 -0.63
CA LEU A 36 2.25 1.21 -1.80
C LEU A 36 3.25 1.36 -2.95
N LEU A 37 3.06 0.55 -3.99
CA LEU A 37 3.92 0.51 -5.17
C LEU A 37 3.39 1.42 -6.26
N SER A 38 2.07 1.51 -6.41
CA SER A 38 1.42 2.38 -7.40
C SER A 38 -0.03 2.69 -7.00
N SER A 39 -0.51 3.87 -7.39
CA SER A 39 -1.92 4.24 -7.32
C SER A 39 -2.45 4.45 -8.74
N TYR A 40 -3.57 3.83 -9.05
CA TYR A 40 -4.28 3.96 -10.32
C TYR A 40 -5.40 5.00 -10.19
N ASP A 41 -5.83 5.55 -11.33
CA ASP A 41 -6.86 6.59 -11.42
C ASP A 41 -8.30 6.06 -11.26
N ASP A 42 -8.48 4.74 -11.28
CA ASP A 42 -9.76 4.05 -11.09
C ASP A 42 -10.07 3.70 -9.63
N GLY A 43 -9.18 4.09 -8.69
CA GLY A 43 -9.38 3.89 -7.26
C GLY A 43 -8.70 2.65 -6.69
N TRP A 44 -7.84 1.97 -7.45
CA TRP A 44 -7.03 0.85 -6.96
C TRP A 44 -5.59 1.25 -6.66
N CYS A 45 -4.95 0.52 -5.75
CA CYS A 45 -3.54 0.63 -5.44
C CYS A 45 -2.87 -0.72 -5.56
N LEU A 46 -1.72 -0.77 -6.22
CA LEU A 46 -0.82 -1.93 -6.18
C LEU A 46 -0.01 -1.88 -4.89
N CYS A 47 -0.10 -2.93 -4.08
CA CYS A 47 0.56 -3.01 -2.78
C CYS A 47 1.35 -4.31 -2.62
N VAL A 48 2.31 -4.30 -1.69
CA VAL A 48 2.94 -5.50 -1.16
C VAL A 48 2.79 -5.53 0.37
N ASN A 49 2.37 -6.68 0.91
CA ASN A 49 2.19 -6.84 2.36
C ASN A 49 3.46 -7.33 3.06
N GLY A 50 3.41 -7.43 4.39
CA GLY A 50 4.54 -7.93 5.20
C GLY A 50 4.93 -9.40 4.94
N ARG A 51 4.10 -10.16 4.19
CA ARG A 51 4.39 -11.54 3.77
C ARG A 51 5.10 -11.59 2.40
N GLY A 52 5.29 -10.44 1.75
CA GLY A 52 5.88 -10.35 0.41
C GLY A 52 4.89 -10.68 -0.71
N GLU A 53 3.59 -10.79 -0.41
CA GLU A 53 2.56 -10.99 -1.44
C GLU A 53 2.16 -9.64 -2.03
N GLN A 54 2.02 -9.61 -3.35
CA GLN A 54 1.71 -8.41 -4.11
C GLN A 54 0.35 -8.56 -4.79
N GLY A 55 -0.44 -7.49 -4.80
CA GLY A 55 -1.70 -7.43 -5.52
C GLY A 55 -2.39 -6.08 -5.35
N VAL A 56 -3.54 -5.93 -6.01
CA VAL A 56 -4.31 -4.68 -5.96
C VAL A 56 -5.27 -4.66 -4.77
N VAL A 57 -5.45 -3.48 -4.20
CA VAL A 57 -6.40 -3.21 -3.11
C VAL A 57 -7.15 -1.91 -3.39
N PRO A 58 -8.41 -1.76 -2.92
CA PRO A 58 -9.12 -0.50 -3.04
C PRO A 58 -8.40 0.61 -2.26
N ARG A 59 -8.18 1.78 -2.87
CA ARG A 59 -7.53 2.94 -2.24
C ARG A 59 -8.24 3.36 -0.96
N GLU A 60 -9.55 3.22 -0.90
CA GLU A 60 -10.39 3.52 0.27
C GLU A 60 -10.11 2.66 1.51
N CYS A 61 -9.48 1.49 1.33
CA CYS A 61 -9.02 0.66 2.44
C CYS A 61 -7.76 1.21 3.11
N LEU A 62 -7.04 2.12 2.45
CA LEU A 62 -5.71 2.58 2.85
C LEU A 62 -5.73 3.99 3.45
N GLN A 63 -4.90 4.19 4.45
CA GLN A 63 -4.43 5.50 4.86
C GLN A 63 -2.94 5.60 4.57
N VAL A 64 -2.56 6.43 3.60
CA VAL A 64 -1.15 6.70 3.30
C VAL A 64 -0.55 7.50 4.45
N ASP A 65 0.52 6.97 5.02
CA ASP A 65 1.31 7.62 6.03
C ASP A 65 2.29 8.57 5.32
N THR A 66 1.81 9.77 4.99
CA THR A 66 2.71 10.84 4.53
C THR A 66 3.61 11.18 5.70
N ASP A 67 4.90 10.84 5.61
CA ASP A 67 5.95 11.35 6.49
C ASP A 67 5.87 12.88 6.46
N ASN A 68 5.21 13.46 7.46
CA ASN A 68 5.16 14.89 7.70
C ASN A 68 5.99 15.15 8.95
N ASN A 69 7.30 15.32 8.78
CA ASN A 69 8.03 16.27 9.59
C ASN A 69 7.48 17.69 9.32
N GLY A 70 6.32 18.02 9.90
CA GLY A 70 5.73 19.36 9.74
C GLY A 70 4.40 19.56 10.44
N GLY A 71 4.45 20.18 11.62
CA GLY A 71 3.47 21.18 12.10
C GLY A 71 2.20 20.67 12.78
#